data_AF-A0A9N7NT38-F1
#
_entry.id   AF-A0A9N7NT38-F1
#
_cell.length_a   1.000
_cell.length_b   1.000
_cell.length_c   1.000
_cell.angle_alpha   90.00
_cell.angle_beta   90.00
_cell.angle_gamma   90.00
#
_symmetry.space_group_name_H-M   'P 1'
#
loop_
_entity.id
_entity.type
_entity.pdbx_description
1 polymer ?
#
loop_
_entity_poly.entity_id
_entity_poly.type
_entity_poly.pdbx_seq_one_letter_code
_entity_poly.pdbx_strand_id
1 'polypeptide(L)'
;FVSEDSVLNLWHSRLGHAASDVIKRVLVNFEPLLAFNKELEPCAACLQSKSHRLPFNEFVTSYSAPFQLVCTDLWGPSPIKSQGGYSYYMSL
;
A
#
# COMPACT_ATOMS: atom_id res chain seq x y z
N PHE A 1 -28.92 -0.51 -23.86
CA PHE A 1 -27.66 -1.26 -23.99
C PHE A 1 -26.70 -0.72 -22.94
N VAL A 2 -26.54 -1.44 -21.83
CA VAL A 2 -25.51 -1.09 -20.84
C VAL A 2 -24.16 -1.42 -21.49
N SER A 3 -23.24 -0.46 -21.54
CA SER A 3 -21.92 -0.70 -22.11
C SER A 3 -21.16 -1.75 -21.29
N GLU A 4 -20.33 -2.53 -21.94
CA GLU A 4 -19.52 -3.59 -21.31
C GLU A 4 -18.62 -3.03 -20.18
N ASP A 5 -18.14 -1.78 -20.36
CA ASP A 5 -17.41 -0.99 -19.37
C ASP A 5 -18.18 -0.74 -18.09
N SER A 6 -19.49 -0.53 -18.22
CA SER A 6 -20.37 -0.26 -17.09
C SER A 6 -20.55 -1.51 -16.22
N VAL A 7 -20.46 -2.72 -16.80
CA VAL A 7 -20.65 -3.97 -16.06
C VAL A 7 -19.39 -4.35 -15.29
N LEU A 8 -18.21 -4.24 -15.89
CA LEU A 8 -16.94 -4.50 -15.20
C LEU A 8 -16.72 -3.54 -14.02
N ASN A 9 -16.98 -2.24 -14.20
CA ASN A 9 -16.88 -1.25 -13.13
C ASN A 9 -17.90 -1.49 -12.00
N LEU A 10 -19.10 -1.96 -12.34
CA LEU A 10 -20.13 -2.31 -11.36
C LEU A 10 -19.71 -3.50 -10.49
N TRP A 11 -19.25 -4.59 -11.12
CA TRP A 11 -18.80 -5.78 -10.40
C TRP A 11 -17.50 -5.54 -9.63
N HIS A 12 -16.59 -4.72 -10.17
CA HIS A 12 -15.43 -4.23 -9.44
C HIS A 12 -15.82 -3.55 -8.13
N SER A 13 -16.82 -2.66 -8.17
CA SER A 13 -17.32 -1.98 -6.96
C SER A 13 -18.03 -2.95 -6.00
N ARG A 14 -18.88 -3.85 -6.52
CA ARG A 14 -19.64 -4.83 -5.70
C ARG A 14 -18.76 -5.85 -4.99
N LEU A 15 -17.64 -6.24 -5.61
CA LEU A 15 -16.69 -7.23 -5.07
C LEU A 15 -15.55 -6.57 -4.26
N GLY A 16 -15.73 -5.31 -3.82
CA GLY A 16 -14.75 -4.64 -2.96
C GLY A 16 -13.44 -4.31 -3.67
N HIS A 17 -13.53 -3.77 -4.88
CA HIS A 17 -12.37 -3.40 -5.70
C HIS A 17 -11.45 -4.58 -6.06
N ALA A 18 -12.05 -5.75 -6.31
CA ALA A 18 -11.37 -6.94 -6.77
C ALA A 18 -10.62 -6.70 -8.10
N ALA A 19 -9.53 -7.44 -8.32
CA ALA A 19 -8.77 -7.37 -9.57
C ALA A 19 -9.62 -7.86 -10.76
N SER A 20 -9.32 -7.35 -11.96
CA SER A 20 -10.05 -7.68 -13.19
C SER A 20 -10.15 -9.20 -13.42
N ASP A 21 -9.06 -9.93 -13.18
CA ASP A 21 -9.04 -11.40 -13.34
C ASP A 21 -9.99 -12.13 -12.39
N VAL A 22 -10.14 -11.63 -11.17
CA VAL A 22 -11.08 -12.19 -10.18
C VAL A 22 -12.51 -11.97 -10.66
N ILE A 23 -12.81 -10.75 -11.14
CA ILE A 23 -14.13 -10.41 -11.67
C ILE A 23 -14.45 -11.28 -12.89
N LYS A 24 -13.52 -11.42 -13.84
CA LYS A 24 -13.69 -12.26 -15.03
C LYS A 24 -13.98 -13.71 -14.67
N ARG A 25 -13.24 -14.29 -13.73
CA ARG A 25 -13.48 -15.67 -13.25
C ARG A 25 -14.85 -15.83 -12.60
N VAL A 26 -15.29 -14.85 -11.80
CA VAL A 26 -16.63 -14.89 -11.21
C VAL A 26 -17.68 -14.81 -12.32
N LEU A 27 -17.58 -13.84 -13.22
CA LEU A 27 -18.59 -13.61 -14.26
C LEU A 27 -18.71 -14.77 -15.25
N VAL A 28 -17.62 -15.42 -15.65
CA VAL A 28 -17.67 -16.61 -16.51
C VAL A 28 -18.49 -17.75 -15.88
N ASN A 29 -18.47 -17.88 -14.55
CA ASN A 29 -19.25 -18.90 -13.86
C ASN A 29 -20.74 -18.55 -13.70
N PHE A 30 -21.09 -17.27 -13.66
CA PHE A 30 -22.48 -16.81 -13.44
C PHE A 30 -23.21 -16.42 -14.72
N GLU A 31 -22.51 -15.85 -15.70
CA GLU A 31 -23.03 -15.44 -17.01
C GLU A 31 -21.99 -15.74 -18.12
N PRO A 32 -21.92 -16.99 -18.62
CA PRO A 32 -20.93 -17.41 -19.61
C PRO A 32 -20.99 -16.66 -20.95
N LEU A 33 -22.12 -16.01 -21.23
CA LEU A 33 -22.36 -15.26 -22.47
C LEU A 33 -21.75 -13.85 -22.46
N LEU A 34 -21.34 -13.32 -21.30
CA LEU A 34 -20.59 -12.08 -21.22
C LEU A 34 -19.10 -12.39 -21.30
N ALA A 35 -18.61 -12.58 -22.53
CA ALA A 35 -17.19 -12.67 -22.80
C ALA A 35 -16.57 -11.26 -22.70
N PHE A 36 -16.02 -10.93 -21.54
CA PHE A 36 -15.36 -9.65 -21.30
C PHE A 36 -13.92 -9.66 -21.80
N ASN A 37 -13.70 -9.11 -22.99
CA ASN A 37 -12.34 -8.94 -23.53
C ASN A 37 -11.68 -7.65 -23.06
N LYS A 38 -12.42 -6.76 -22.41
CA LYS A 38 -11.92 -5.46 -21.96
C LYS A 38 -11.28 -5.52 -20.57
N GLU A 39 -10.31 -4.64 -20.36
CA GLU A 39 -9.68 -4.44 -19.05
C GLU A 39 -10.48 -3.46 -18.19
N LEU A 40 -10.29 -3.55 -16.88
CA LEU A 40 -10.92 -2.62 -15.95
C LEU A 40 -10.26 -1.24 -16.08
N GLU A 41 -11.06 -0.20 -16.23
CA GLU A 41 -10.57 1.18 -16.25
C GLU A 41 -9.87 1.56 -14.93
N PRO A 42 -8.89 2.48 -14.96
CA PRO A 42 -8.18 2.91 -13.76
C PRO A 42 -9.13 3.40 -12.66
N CYS A 43 -9.18 2.68 -11.56
CA CYS A 43 -9.98 3.05 -10.39
C CYS A 43 -9.14 3.91 -9.43
N ALA A 44 -9.58 5.14 -9.15
CA ALA A 44 -8.89 6.07 -8.25
C ALA A 44 -8.63 5.46 -6.85
N ALA A 45 -9.61 4.77 -6.27
CA ALA A 45 -9.47 4.12 -4.97
C ALA A 45 -8.43 2.99 -4.99
N CYS A 46 -8.36 2.21 -6.08
CA CYS A 46 -7.34 1.17 -6.25
C CYS A 46 -5.95 1.76 -6.42
N LEU A 47 -5.81 2.82 -7.22
CA LEU A 47 -4.53 3.49 -7.43
C LEU A 47 -3.99 4.04 -6.11
N GLN A 48 -4.84 4.61 -5.27
CA GLN A 48 -4.44 5.14 -3.97
C GLN A 48 -4.10 4.05 -2.95
N SER A 49 -4.84 2.93 -2.94
CA SER A 49 -4.68 1.87 -1.93
C SER A 49 -3.63 0.81 -2.29
N LYS A 50 -3.41 0.55 -3.58
CA LYS A 50 -2.53 -0.51 -4.09
C LYS A 50 -1.26 0.02 -4.76
N SER A 51 -1.07 1.34 -4.84
CA SER A 51 0.22 1.88 -5.30
C SER A 51 1.30 1.55 -4.29
N HIS A 52 2.37 0.95 -4.78
CA HIS A 52 3.59 0.77 -4.00
C HIS A 52 4.49 1.97 -4.21
N ARG A 53 5.16 2.42 -3.15
CA ARG A 53 6.25 3.38 -3.27
C ARG A 53 7.33 2.76 -4.16
N LEU A 54 7.81 3.51 -5.15
CA LEU A 54 8.96 3.10 -5.94
C LEU A 54 10.16 2.81 -5.02
N PRO A 55 11.04 1.87 -5.38
CA PRO A 55 12.27 1.64 -4.63
C PRO A 55 13.03 2.93 -4.43
N PHE A 56 13.58 3.12 -3.23
CA PHE A 56 14.52 4.20 -3.00
C PHE A 56 15.82 3.90 -3.76
N ASN A 57 16.47 4.96 -4.22
CA ASN A 57 17.86 4.84 -4.67
C ASN A 57 18.72 4.32 -3.53
N GLU A 58 19.77 3.56 -3.87
CA GLU A 58 20.75 3.12 -2.91
C GLU A 58 21.51 4.34 -2.36
N PHE A 59 21.41 4.57 -1.05
CA PHE A 59 22.18 5.59 -0.37
C PHE A 59 23.47 4.96 0.16
N VAL A 60 24.60 5.25 -0.49
CA VAL A 60 25.92 4.85 0.00
C VAL A 60 26.54 6.05 0.73
N THR A 61 26.25 6.20 2.02
CA THR A 61 27.03 7.10 2.88
C THR A 61 28.18 6.33 3.51
N SER A 62 29.39 6.85 3.41
CA SER A 62 30.58 6.26 4.04
C SER A 62 31.24 7.27 4.96
N TYR A 63 31.76 6.79 6.08
CA TYR A 63 32.40 7.59 7.12
C TYR A 63 33.79 7.02 7.38
N SER A 64 34.81 7.86 7.28
CA SER A 64 36.24 7.53 7.36
C SER A 64 36.89 7.92 8.69
N ALA A 65 36.17 8.59 9.59
CA ALA A 65 36.71 9.02 10.88
C ALA A 65 35.66 8.92 12.01
N PRO A 66 36.10 8.72 13.27
CA PRO A 66 35.19 8.74 14.42
C PRO A 66 34.34 10.02 14.48
N PHE A 67 33.09 9.88 14.91
CA PHE A 67 32.12 10.98 15.08
C PHE A 67 31.74 11.77 13.81
N GLN A 68 32.01 11.27 12.60
CA GLN A 68 31.52 11.90 11.37
C GLN A 68 30.01 11.79 11.18
N LEU A 69 29.37 10.81 11.84
CA LEU A 69 27.93 10.72 12.00
C LEU A 69 27.63 10.27 13.42
N VAL A 70 26.71 10.98 14.08
CA VAL A 70 26.10 10.55 15.33
C VAL A 70 24.60 10.47 15.07
N CYS A 71 24.05 9.26 15.14
CA CYS A 71 22.63 9.02 14.97
C CYS A 71 21.99 8.90 16.34
N THR A 72 21.24 9.90 16.74
CA THR A 72 20.51 9.85 18.00
C THR A 72 19.04 9.56 17.74
N ASP A 73 18.45 8.73 18.57
CA ASP A 73 17.01 8.48 18.54
C ASP A 73 16.40 8.80 19.91
N LEU A 74 15.18 9.33 19.89
CA LEU A 74 14.43 9.67 21.09
C LEU A 74 13.25 8.71 21.21
N TRP A 75 13.38 7.76 22.11
CA TRP A 75 12.31 6.83 22.41
C TRP A 75 11.43 7.34 23.56
N GLY A 76 10.12 7.37 23.35
CA GLY A 76 9.13 7.65 24.38
C GLY A 76 7.85 8.31 23.87
N PRO A 77 6.91 8.63 24.77
CA PRO A 77 6.99 8.45 26.23
C PRO A 77 6.83 6.99 26.66
N SER A 78 7.74 6.53 27.53
CA SER A 78 7.71 5.23 28.19
C SER A 78 6.50 5.12 29.12
N PRO A 79 5.78 3.99 29.09
CA PRO A 79 4.68 3.75 30.02
C PRO A 79 5.15 3.64 31.48
N ILE A 80 6.42 3.31 31.70
CA ILE A 80 7.04 3.20 33.02
C ILE A 80 8.14 4.25 33.13
N LYS A 81 8.09 5.07 34.19
CA LYS A 81 9.13 6.06 34.47
C LYS A 81 10.43 5.38 34.90
N SER A 82 11.55 5.95 34.49
CA SER A 82 12.86 5.58 35.02
C SER A 82 12.93 5.85 36.53
N GLN A 83 13.98 5.36 37.19
CA GLN A 83 14.21 5.64 38.61
C GLN A 83 14.29 7.14 38.91
N GLY A 84 14.74 7.96 37.95
CA GLY A 84 14.77 9.42 38.05
C GLY A 84 13.46 10.13 37.67
N GLY A 85 12.39 9.39 37.37
CA GLY A 85 11.09 9.95 37.01
C GLY A 85 10.94 10.37 35.54
N TYR A 86 11.95 10.14 34.70
CA TYR A 86 11.91 10.44 33.27
C TYR A 86 11.11 9.41 32.46
N SER A 87 10.47 9.85 31.38
CA SER A 87 9.70 9.01 30.46
C SER A 87 10.27 8.95 29.05
N TYR A 88 11.38 9.63 28.76
CA TYR A 88 12.02 9.59 27.45
C TYR A 88 13.46 9.11 27.59
N TYR A 89 13.92 8.37 26.60
CA TYR A 89 15.27 7.82 26.54
C TYR A 89 15.91 8.23 25.21
N MET A 90 17.16 8.68 25.30
CA MET A 90 17.96 9.00 24.12
C MET A 90 18.97 7.89 23.90
N SER A 91 18.97 7.28 22.72
CA SER A 91 20.06 6.41 22.27
C SER A 91 21.02 7.21 21.40
N LEU A 92 22.31 6.92 21.52
CA LEU A 92 23.39 7.42 20.68
C LEU A 92 23.92 6.29 19.79
#